data_AF-A0A812MBR9-F1
#
_entry.id   AF-A0A812MBR9-F1
#
_cell.length_a   1.000
_cell.length_b   1.000
_cell.length_c   1.000
_cell.angle_alpha   90.00
_cell.angle_beta   90.00
_cell.angle_gamma   90.00
#
_symmetry.space_group_name_H-M   'P 1'
#
loop_
_entity.id
_entity.type
_entity.pdbx_description
1 polymer ?
#
loop_
_entity_poly.entity_id
_entity_poly.type
_entity_poly.pdbx_seq_one_letter_code
_entity_poly.pdbx_strand_id
1 'polypeptide(L)'
;HPWRYLNSGLMGGRVWAMRIFFEEMLKDRPLDDPSEDQVVCANFSLFKRPDLVALDYNSELFLNVFGIEGILEGPWQTAIGQPLGSVALVKSDGRWWIENRLTKTRPLVFHFPGPGKFSKRAQCLHNPWLICYRSLPFEVVRLLLPQAYKGWRLDYLQELFDDLDTPWLPRWNSDDYLHFQKAWDLLQKMKLRERIISYLVLLDFFVLAAFIWRWHRHRRDAAVPCGWSLLRRWRLRGVKPETSDV
;
A
#
# COMPACT_ATOMS: atom_id res chain seq x y z
N HIS A 1 7.31 2.88 -34.39
CA HIS A 1 7.24 3.86 -33.29
C HIS A 1 6.31 3.29 -32.23
N PRO A 2 6.75 3.09 -30.98
CA PRO A 2 5.90 2.48 -29.95
C PRO A 2 4.88 3.48 -29.37
N TRP A 3 5.18 4.78 -29.39
CA TRP A 3 4.24 5.85 -29.05
C TRP A 3 3.55 6.39 -30.31
N ARG A 4 2.64 5.60 -30.91
CA ARG A 4 1.85 6.01 -32.09
C ARG A 4 0.45 6.51 -31.76
N TYR A 5 -0.04 6.20 -30.56
CA TYR A 5 -1.41 6.47 -30.17
C TYR A 5 -1.46 7.58 -29.13
N LEU A 6 -2.53 8.36 -29.17
CA LEU A 6 -2.81 9.40 -28.18
C LEU A 6 -2.93 8.76 -26.78
N ASN A 7 -2.45 9.46 -25.75
CA ASN A 7 -2.77 9.16 -24.36
C ASN A 7 -3.44 10.40 -23.74
N SER A 8 -4.65 10.27 -23.18
CA SER A 8 -5.40 11.40 -22.61
C SER A 8 -4.91 11.84 -21.23
N GLY A 9 -4.11 11.02 -20.55
CA GLY A 9 -3.67 11.28 -19.18
C GLY A 9 -2.62 12.38 -19.06
N LEU A 10 -1.98 12.80 -20.16
CA LEU A 10 -1.12 13.98 -20.21
C LEU A 10 -1.42 14.82 -21.43
N MET A 11 -1.60 16.12 -21.20
CA MET A 11 -1.77 17.14 -22.24
C MET A 11 -1.07 18.42 -21.80
N GLY A 12 -0.51 19.15 -22.77
CA GLY A 12 0.08 20.46 -22.54
C GLY A 12 -0.06 21.33 -23.77
N GLY A 13 -0.25 22.63 -23.57
CA GLY A 13 -0.46 23.56 -24.67
C GLY A 13 -0.72 24.98 -24.18
N ARG A 14 -0.95 25.89 -25.13
CA ARG A 14 -1.33 27.26 -24.81
C ARG A 14 -2.72 27.26 -24.18
N VAL A 15 -2.93 28.07 -23.13
CA VAL A 15 -4.19 28.14 -22.37
C VAL A 15 -5.40 28.34 -23.28
N TRP A 16 -5.31 29.24 -24.26
CA TRP A 16 -6.41 29.49 -25.20
C TRP A 16 -6.75 28.25 -26.05
N ALA A 17 -5.76 27.47 -26.46
CA ALA A 17 -5.97 26.26 -27.26
C ALA A 17 -6.60 25.15 -26.41
N MET A 18 -6.14 24.98 -25.16
CA MET A 18 -6.74 24.06 -24.20
C MET A 18 -8.18 24.43 -23.86
N ARG A 19 -8.48 25.72 -23.76
CA ARG A 19 -9.84 26.21 -23.55
C ARG A 19 -10.75 25.84 -24.71
N ILE A 20 -10.35 26.13 -25.94
CA ILE A 20 -11.09 25.72 -27.15
C ILE A 20 -11.28 24.21 -27.18
N PHE A 21 -10.20 23.46 -26.91
CA PHE A 21 -10.22 22.00 -26.87
C PHE A 21 -11.30 21.48 -25.91
N PHE A 22 -11.28 21.91 -24.64
CA PHE A 22 -12.26 21.44 -23.65
C PHE A 22 -13.68 21.96 -23.90
N GLU A 23 -13.84 23.24 -24.27
CA GLU A 23 -15.14 23.83 -24.55
C GLU A 23 -15.84 23.12 -25.71
N GLU A 24 -15.13 22.88 -26.82
CA GLU A 24 -15.71 22.22 -28.00
C GLU A 24 -15.85 20.70 -27.82
N MET A 25 -14.90 20.05 -27.13
CA MET A 25 -14.96 18.60 -26.88
C MET A 25 -16.13 18.22 -25.98
N LEU A 26 -16.48 19.09 -25.02
CA LEU A 26 -17.52 18.85 -24.00
C LEU A 26 -18.86 19.53 -24.32
N LYS A 27 -18.94 20.36 -25.37
CA LYS A 27 -20.09 21.25 -25.67
C LYS A 27 -21.47 20.57 -25.59
N ASP A 28 -21.55 19.34 -26.08
CA ASP A 28 -22.80 18.57 -26.17
C ASP A 28 -22.75 17.27 -25.35
N ARG A 29 -21.82 17.18 -24.39
CA ARG A 29 -21.67 16.01 -23.53
C ARG A 29 -22.30 16.27 -22.17
N PRO A 30 -23.19 15.37 -21.70
CA PRO A 30 -23.72 15.49 -20.35
C PRO A 30 -22.61 15.19 -19.33
N LEU A 31 -22.74 15.73 -18.12
CA LEU A 31 -21.72 15.58 -17.07
C LEU A 31 -21.53 14.12 -16.60
N ASP A 32 -22.54 13.27 -16.82
CA ASP A 32 -22.58 11.85 -16.49
C ASP A 32 -22.30 10.95 -17.70
N ASP A 33 -21.73 11.49 -18.78
CA ASP A 33 -21.34 10.71 -19.96
C ASP A 33 -20.36 9.58 -19.56
N PRO A 34 -20.73 8.30 -19.77
CA PRO A 34 -19.89 7.17 -19.38
C PRO A 34 -18.73 6.92 -20.36
N SER A 35 -18.60 7.73 -21.41
CA SER A 35 -17.53 7.59 -22.40
C SER A 35 -16.15 7.71 -21.76
N GLU A 36 -15.26 6.78 -22.10
CA GLU A 36 -13.86 6.85 -21.68
C GLU A 36 -13.19 8.11 -22.23
N ASP A 37 -12.57 8.90 -21.35
CA ASP A 37 -11.85 10.13 -21.66
C ASP A 37 -10.85 9.96 -22.82
N GLN A 38 -10.15 8.83 -22.83
CA GLN A 38 -9.21 8.43 -23.89
C GLN A 38 -9.88 8.37 -25.28
N VAL A 39 -11.09 7.81 -25.37
CA VAL A 39 -11.86 7.71 -26.62
C VAL A 39 -12.36 9.08 -27.04
N VAL A 40 -12.85 9.88 -26.09
CA VAL A 40 -13.32 11.24 -26.33
C VAL A 40 -12.20 12.12 -26.87
N CYS A 41 -11.06 12.15 -26.17
CA CYS A 41 -9.88 12.91 -26.53
C CYS A 41 -9.31 12.45 -27.88
N ALA A 42 -9.23 11.13 -28.13
CA ALA A 42 -8.77 10.61 -29.42
C ALA A 42 -9.68 11.04 -30.56
N ASN A 43 -11.00 10.88 -30.40
CA ASN A 43 -11.96 11.25 -31.44
C ASN A 43 -11.93 12.75 -31.75
N PHE A 44 -11.86 13.58 -30.71
CA PHE A 44 -11.79 15.02 -30.89
C PHE A 44 -10.48 15.44 -31.57
N SER A 45 -9.34 14.98 -31.04
CA SER A 45 -8.01 15.39 -31.52
C SER A 45 -7.71 14.90 -32.92
N LEU A 46 -8.10 13.67 -33.27
CA LEU A 46 -7.72 13.05 -34.54
C LEU A 46 -8.70 13.35 -35.69
N PHE A 47 -10.00 13.56 -35.38
CA PHE A 47 -11.02 13.69 -36.42
C PHE A 47 -11.77 15.03 -36.42
N LYS A 48 -11.96 15.67 -35.26
CA LYS A 48 -12.73 16.93 -35.20
C LYS A 48 -11.83 18.16 -35.32
N ARG A 49 -10.73 18.20 -34.58
CA ARG A 49 -9.80 19.34 -34.52
C ARG A 49 -8.33 18.91 -34.69
N PRO A 50 -7.97 18.23 -35.79
CA PRO A 50 -6.57 17.87 -36.06
C PRO A 50 -5.67 19.09 -36.28
N ASP A 51 -6.25 20.26 -36.52
CA ASP A 51 -5.56 21.56 -36.61
C ASP A 51 -5.11 22.11 -35.24
N LEU A 52 -5.77 21.69 -34.16
CA LEU A 52 -5.58 22.25 -32.82
C LEU A 52 -4.60 21.42 -31.98
N VAL A 53 -4.44 20.13 -32.30
CA VAL A 53 -3.74 19.15 -31.47
C VAL A 53 -2.62 18.48 -32.25
N ALA A 54 -1.46 18.33 -31.62
CA ALA A 54 -0.36 17.50 -32.12
C ALA A 54 -0.01 16.43 -31.08
N LEU A 55 0.44 15.26 -31.56
CA LEU A 55 0.98 14.22 -30.70
C LEU A 55 2.50 14.37 -30.57
N ASP A 56 3.00 14.24 -29.35
CA ASP A 56 4.44 14.13 -29.08
C ASP A 56 4.94 12.73 -29.46
N TYR A 57 5.02 12.47 -30.76
CA TYR A 57 5.41 11.17 -31.28
C TYR A 57 6.81 10.77 -30.82
N ASN A 58 7.74 11.72 -30.73
CA ASN A 58 9.14 11.47 -30.39
C ASN A 58 9.40 11.42 -28.87
N SER A 59 8.38 11.68 -28.05
CA SER A 59 8.52 11.83 -26.59
C SER A 59 9.58 12.86 -26.23
N GLU A 60 9.52 14.04 -26.85
CA GLU A 60 10.42 15.16 -26.58
C GLU A 60 10.09 15.79 -25.23
N LEU A 61 8.81 15.87 -24.88
CA LEU A 61 8.32 16.46 -23.64
C LEU A 61 7.68 15.41 -22.73
N PHE A 62 6.76 14.63 -23.29
CA PHE A 62 5.94 13.65 -22.57
C PHE A 62 6.40 12.23 -22.87
N LEU A 63 6.53 11.41 -21.84
CA LEU A 63 6.81 10.00 -22.00
C LEU A 63 5.81 9.17 -21.20
N ASN A 64 5.04 8.35 -21.91
CA ASN A 64 4.29 7.25 -21.31
C ASN A 64 5.26 6.10 -21.05
N VAL A 65 5.50 5.81 -19.77
CA VAL A 65 6.49 4.85 -19.31
C VAL A 65 5.82 3.68 -18.62
N PHE A 66 6.24 2.48 -19.00
CA PHE A 66 5.85 1.23 -18.36
C PHE A 66 7.01 0.48 -17.71
N GLY A 67 8.23 0.88 -18.01
CA GLY A 67 9.42 0.55 -17.24
C GLY A 67 10.68 1.15 -17.85
N ILE A 68 11.77 1.07 -17.11
CA ILE A 68 13.01 1.80 -17.39
C ILE A 68 14.18 0.87 -17.09
N GLU A 69 15.03 0.66 -18.08
CA GLU A 69 16.29 -0.08 -17.93
C GLU A 69 17.15 0.59 -16.85
N GLY A 70 17.65 -0.22 -15.92
CA GLY A 70 18.41 0.26 -14.76
C GLY A 70 17.57 0.77 -13.58
N ILE A 71 16.24 0.75 -13.67
CA ILE A 71 15.34 1.06 -12.54
C ILE A 71 14.42 -0.11 -12.23
N LEU A 72 13.50 -0.40 -13.16
CA LEU A 72 12.50 -1.46 -13.04
C LEU A 72 11.99 -1.81 -14.44
N GLU A 73 12.32 -3.02 -14.89
CA GLU A 73 11.95 -3.52 -16.21
C GLU A 73 11.57 -4.99 -16.24
N GLY A 74 10.86 -5.38 -17.30
CA GLY A 74 10.42 -6.76 -17.48
C GLY A 74 9.37 -6.93 -18.58
N PRO A 75 8.84 -8.17 -18.73
CA PRO A 75 8.03 -8.57 -19.89
C PRO A 75 6.68 -7.86 -20.00
N TRP A 76 6.20 -7.20 -18.94
CA TRP A 76 4.96 -6.41 -19.02
C TRP A 76 5.11 -5.19 -19.93
N GLN A 77 6.32 -4.66 -20.11
CA GLN A 77 6.56 -3.51 -20.98
C GLN A 77 6.26 -3.85 -22.44
N THR A 78 6.73 -5.01 -22.89
CA THR A 78 6.54 -5.45 -24.27
C THR A 78 5.09 -5.83 -24.54
N ALA A 79 4.40 -6.40 -23.54
CA ALA A 79 2.98 -6.73 -23.64
C ALA A 79 2.07 -5.51 -23.94
N ILE A 80 2.51 -4.31 -23.54
CA ILE A 80 1.80 -3.04 -23.78
C ILE A 80 2.51 -2.14 -24.81
N GLY A 81 3.40 -2.73 -25.60
CA GLY A 81 3.99 -2.10 -26.77
C GLY A 81 5.21 -1.23 -26.52
N GLN A 82 5.77 -1.19 -25.30
CA GLN A 82 7.06 -0.57 -25.03
C GLN A 82 8.21 -1.59 -25.24
N PRO A 83 9.12 -1.39 -26.20
CA PRO A 83 10.23 -2.32 -26.41
C PRO A 83 11.20 -2.33 -25.22
N LEU A 84 11.79 -3.48 -24.89
CA LEU A 84 12.83 -3.57 -23.85
C LEU A 84 14.04 -2.69 -24.21
N GLY A 85 14.64 -2.05 -23.21
CA GLY A 85 15.77 -1.13 -23.38
C GLY A 85 15.47 0.14 -24.19
N SER A 86 14.21 0.39 -24.56
CA SER A 86 13.83 1.62 -25.28
C SER A 86 13.90 2.87 -24.41
N VAL A 87 13.67 2.71 -23.10
CA VAL A 87 13.75 3.78 -22.10
C VAL A 87 14.73 3.34 -21.04
N ALA A 88 15.73 4.16 -20.76
CA ALA A 88 16.83 3.79 -19.86
C ALA A 88 17.22 4.93 -18.93
N LEU A 89 17.66 4.58 -17.73
CA LEU A 89 18.36 5.47 -16.84
C LEU A 89 19.82 5.59 -17.30
N VAL A 90 20.25 6.81 -17.59
CA VAL A 90 21.59 7.11 -18.09
C VAL A 90 22.29 8.07 -17.13
N LYS A 91 23.61 7.90 -16.96
CA LYS A 91 24.47 8.80 -16.20
C LYS A 91 25.50 9.44 -17.13
N SER A 92 25.61 10.77 -17.10
CA SER A 92 26.76 11.49 -17.66
C SER A 92 27.12 12.64 -16.73
N ASP A 93 28.42 12.92 -16.61
CA ASP A 93 28.92 14.09 -15.87
C ASP A 93 28.35 14.17 -14.44
N GLY A 94 28.19 13.01 -13.80
CA GLY A 94 27.65 12.89 -12.46
C GLY A 94 26.13 13.05 -12.33
N ARG A 95 25.41 13.38 -13.41
CA ARG A 95 23.94 13.56 -13.41
C ARG A 95 23.23 12.38 -14.02
N TRP A 96 22.09 12.03 -13.44
CA TRP A 96 21.20 10.98 -13.91
C TRP A 96 20.02 11.58 -14.66
N TRP A 97 19.60 10.93 -15.74
CA TRP A 97 18.35 11.25 -16.44
C TRP A 97 17.77 10.01 -17.11
N ILE A 98 16.52 10.11 -17.53
CA ILE A 98 15.86 9.07 -18.33
C ILE A 98 15.97 9.48 -19.80
N GLU A 99 16.43 8.55 -20.64
CA GLU A 99 16.56 8.73 -22.07
C GLU A 99 15.62 7.77 -22.81
N ASN A 100 14.91 8.28 -23.81
CA ASN A 100 14.27 7.46 -24.82
C ASN A 100 15.31 7.12 -25.90
N ARG A 101 15.88 5.93 -25.83
CA ARG A 101 16.97 5.49 -26.72
C ARG A 101 16.52 5.31 -28.17
N LEU A 102 15.22 5.15 -28.42
CA LEU A 102 14.69 5.02 -29.78
C LEU A 102 14.65 6.36 -30.51
N THR A 103 14.26 7.42 -29.83
CA THR A 103 14.11 8.77 -30.40
C THR A 103 15.27 9.69 -30.06
N LYS A 104 16.18 9.25 -29.17
CA LYS A 104 17.31 10.03 -28.64
C LYS A 104 16.86 11.29 -27.89
N THR A 105 15.69 11.26 -27.28
CA THR A 105 15.13 12.38 -26.51
C THR A 105 15.28 12.18 -24.99
N ARG A 106 15.18 13.28 -24.25
CA ARG A 106 15.22 13.34 -22.79
C ARG A 106 13.91 13.97 -22.28
N PRO A 107 12.82 13.20 -22.22
CA PRO A 107 11.52 13.72 -21.83
C PRO A 107 11.54 14.26 -20.39
N LEU A 108 10.75 15.30 -20.15
CA LEU A 108 10.70 16.01 -18.86
C LEU A 108 9.54 15.57 -17.99
N VAL A 109 8.46 15.08 -18.60
CA VAL A 109 7.24 14.69 -17.90
C VAL A 109 6.98 13.21 -18.13
N PHE A 110 7.02 12.45 -17.05
CA PHE A 110 6.77 11.02 -17.05
C PHE A 110 5.33 10.73 -16.65
N HIS A 111 4.60 10.03 -17.51
CA HIS A 111 3.32 9.43 -17.18
C HIS A 111 3.48 7.94 -16.97
N PHE A 112 2.80 7.40 -15.97
CA PHE A 112 2.79 5.97 -15.67
C PHE A 112 1.38 5.41 -15.86
N PRO A 113 0.87 5.33 -17.11
CA PRO A 113 -0.49 4.90 -17.36
C PRO A 113 -0.68 3.42 -17.01
N GLY A 114 -1.88 3.08 -16.53
CA GLY A 114 -2.30 1.69 -16.30
C GLY A 114 -1.22 0.83 -15.63
N PRO A 115 -0.71 -0.23 -16.30
CA PRO A 115 0.32 -1.11 -15.76
C PRO A 115 1.63 -0.46 -15.29
N GLY A 116 1.94 0.75 -15.75
CA GLY A 116 3.18 1.47 -15.43
C GLY A 116 3.22 2.01 -14.00
N LYS A 117 2.07 2.26 -13.36
CA LYS A 117 2.00 2.70 -11.95
C LYS A 117 2.01 1.54 -10.95
N PHE A 118 1.66 0.35 -11.41
CA PHE A 118 1.48 -0.80 -10.54
C PHE A 118 2.82 -1.35 -10.05
N SER A 119 2.83 -1.80 -8.80
CA SER A 119 4.00 -2.43 -8.22
C SER A 119 4.34 -3.73 -8.95
N LYS A 120 5.63 -3.97 -9.13
CA LYS A 120 6.19 -5.16 -9.79
C LYS A 120 7.11 -5.89 -8.83
N ARG A 121 7.15 -7.21 -8.93
CA ARG A 121 8.13 -8.02 -8.19
C ARG A 121 9.53 -7.68 -8.67
N ALA A 122 10.38 -7.28 -7.75
CA ALA A 122 11.78 -6.96 -7.99
C ALA A 122 12.60 -7.21 -6.72
N GLN A 123 13.93 -7.23 -6.84
CA GLN A 123 14.79 -7.32 -5.66
C GLN A 123 14.58 -6.10 -4.75
N CYS A 124 14.53 -6.35 -3.44
CA CYS A 124 14.44 -5.30 -2.43
C CYS A 124 15.70 -4.43 -2.44
N LEU A 125 15.55 -3.15 -2.07
CA LEU A 125 16.66 -2.19 -2.07
C LEU A 125 17.69 -2.48 -0.97
N HIS A 126 17.23 -2.83 0.24
CA HIS A 126 18.09 -3.08 1.39
C HIS A 126 18.63 -4.52 1.45
N ASN A 127 17.90 -5.48 0.87
CA ASN A 127 18.29 -6.88 0.86
C ASN A 127 18.00 -7.53 -0.52
N PRO A 128 18.99 -7.55 -1.44
CA PRO A 128 18.81 -8.06 -2.80
C PRO A 128 18.45 -9.56 -2.90
N TRP A 129 18.61 -10.32 -1.80
CA TRP A 129 18.23 -11.73 -1.73
C TRP A 129 16.72 -11.93 -1.58
N LEU A 130 15.99 -10.87 -1.24
CA LEU A 130 14.55 -10.90 -1.07
C LEU A 130 13.83 -10.25 -2.25
N ILE A 131 12.58 -10.66 -2.46
CA ILE A 131 11.70 -10.13 -3.50
C ILE A 131 10.65 -9.22 -2.86
N CYS A 132 10.65 -7.95 -3.28
CA CYS A 132 9.73 -6.90 -2.88
C CYS A 132 8.81 -6.48 -4.03
N TYR A 133 7.76 -5.72 -3.71
CA TYR A 133 6.89 -5.07 -4.69
C TYR A 133 7.29 -3.60 -4.84
N ARG A 134 7.93 -3.27 -5.97
CA ARG A 134 8.43 -1.91 -6.24
C ARG A 134 7.58 -1.22 -7.30
N SER A 135 7.26 0.05 -7.09
CA SER A 135 6.51 0.87 -8.05
C SER A 135 7.46 1.78 -8.84
N LEU A 136 7.37 1.74 -10.16
CA LEU A 136 8.24 2.51 -11.05
C LEU A 136 8.22 4.03 -10.75
N PRO A 137 7.06 4.70 -10.56
CA PRO A 137 7.03 6.11 -10.17
C PRO A 137 7.87 6.42 -8.92
N PHE A 138 7.78 5.59 -7.87
CA PHE A 138 8.53 5.80 -6.63
C PHE A 138 10.04 5.66 -6.88
N GLU A 139 10.43 4.65 -7.65
CA GLU A 139 11.83 4.41 -7.97
C GLU A 139 12.43 5.54 -8.83
N VAL A 140 11.65 6.10 -9.75
CA VAL A 140 12.05 7.26 -10.55
C VAL A 140 12.26 8.49 -9.65
N VAL A 141 11.32 8.79 -8.75
CA VAL A 141 11.46 9.92 -7.82
C VAL A 141 12.64 9.69 -6.86
N ARG A 142 12.83 8.48 -6.35
CA ARG A 142 13.96 8.13 -5.46
C ARG A 142 15.31 8.37 -6.11
N LEU A 143 15.46 8.00 -7.38
CA LEU A 143 16.73 8.08 -8.10
C LEU A 143 17.00 9.47 -8.67
N LEU A 144 15.99 10.13 -9.24
CA LEU A 144 16.16 11.43 -9.89
C LEU A 144 16.00 12.62 -8.93
N LEU A 145 15.18 12.47 -7.90
CA LEU A 145 14.82 13.54 -6.95
C LEU A 145 14.96 13.06 -5.49
N PRO A 146 16.14 12.60 -5.06
CA PRO A 146 16.32 11.97 -3.75
C PRO A 146 15.96 12.87 -2.57
N GLN A 147 16.13 14.19 -2.70
CA GLN A 147 15.75 15.16 -1.68
C GLN A 147 14.23 15.27 -1.56
N ALA A 148 13.51 15.32 -2.69
CA ALA A 148 12.04 15.34 -2.69
C ALA A 148 11.48 14.02 -2.18
N TYR A 149 12.06 12.89 -2.58
CA TYR A 149 11.69 11.57 -2.11
C TYR A 149 11.69 11.47 -0.57
N LYS A 150 12.78 11.92 0.07
CA LYS A 150 12.88 11.99 1.53
C LYS A 150 11.97 13.07 2.13
N GLY A 151 11.91 14.26 1.52
CA GLY A 151 11.11 15.37 2.02
C GLY A 151 9.61 15.09 2.03
N TRP A 152 9.13 14.32 1.04
CA TRP A 152 7.75 13.83 0.96
C TRP A 152 7.51 12.56 1.78
N ARG A 153 8.54 12.08 2.51
CA ARG A 153 8.50 10.85 3.31
C ARG A 153 8.08 9.62 2.50
N LEU A 154 8.46 9.57 1.22
CA LEU A 154 8.17 8.44 0.35
C LEU A 154 9.02 7.22 0.71
N ASP A 155 10.18 7.42 1.34
CA ASP A 155 10.99 6.38 1.96
C ASP A 155 10.19 5.61 3.04
N TYR A 156 9.57 6.34 3.96
CA TYR A 156 8.73 5.75 5.01
C TYR A 156 7.49 5.04 4.44
N LEU A 157 6.87 5.62 3.41
CA LEU A 157 5.74 4.97 2.74
C LEU A 157 6.19 3.70 2.01
N GLN A 158 7.36 3.71 1.37
CA GLN A 158 7.89 2.54 0.68
C GLN A 158 8.25 1.42 1.68
N GLU A 159 8.79 1.74 2.85
CA GLU A 159 8.99 0.78 3.95
C GLU A 159 7.66 0.16 4.42
N LEU A 160 6.57 0.94 4.46
CA LEU A 160 5.23 0.45 4.81
C LEU A 160 4.63 -0.48 3.71
N PHE A 161 5.06 -0.33 2.45
CA PHE A 161 4.59 -1.12 1.30
C PHE A 161 5.53 -2.27 0.92
N ASP A 162 6.78 -2.27 1.40
CA ASP A 162 7.69 -3.40 1.28
C ASP A 162 7.23 -4.50 2.26
N ASP A 163 6.33 -5.36 1.77
CA ASP A 163 5.65 -6.48 2.45
C ASP A 163 6.55 -7.41 3.30
N LEU A 164 7.88 -7.30 3.23
CA LEU A 164 8.83 -8.10 3.97
C LEU A 164 9.12 -7.60 5.39
N ASP A 165 8.80 -6.35 5.72
CA ASP A 165 8.93 -5.81 7.08
C ASP A 165 7.62 -5.88 7.89
N THR A 166 6.53 -6.31 7.24
CA THR A 166 5.21 -6.49 7.87
C THR A 166 4.66 -7.89 7.59
N PRO A 167 5.15 -8.94 8.28
CA PRO A 167 4.76 -10.34 8.04
C PRO A 167 3.26 -10.66 8.28
N TRP A 168 2.50 -9.69 8.78
CA TRP A 168 1.06 -9.77 9.09
C TRP A 168 0.16 -9.00 8.11
N LEU A 169 0.71 -8.42 7.04
CA LEU A 169 -0.10 -7.92 5.93
C LEU A 169 -0.44 -9.12 5.02
N PRO A 170 -1.73 -9.38 4.71
CA PRO A 170 -2.11 -10.50 3.87
C PRO A 170 -1.39 -10.37 2.52
N ARG A 171 -0.52 -11.34 2.20
CA ARG A 171 0.07 -11.46 0.86
C ARG A 171 -1.08 -11.55 -0.12
N TRP A 172 -1.31 -10.50 -0.90
CA TRP A 172 -2.31 -10.56 -1.96
C TRP A 172 -1.75 -11.47 -3.06
N ASN A 173 -2.04 -12.77 -2.91
CA ASN A 173 -1.87 -13.75 -3.97
C ASN A 173 -2.90 -13.45 -5.07
N SER A 174 -2.47 -13.67 -6.32
CA SER A 174 -3.14 -13.31 -7.58
C SER A 174 -2.97 -11.84 -7.95
N ASP A 175 -2.22 -11.60 -9.03
CA ASP A 175 -2.40 -10.67 -10.18
C ASP A 175 -3.21 -9.36 -10.04
N ASP A 176 -3.57 -8.94 -8.85
CA ASP A 176 -4.44 -7.80 -8.58
C ASP A 176 -3.62 -6.60 -8.14
N TYR A 177 -3.41 -5.78 -9.16
CA TYR A 177 -2.81 -4.47 -9.19
C TYR A 177 -3.28 -3.56 -8.03
N LEU A 178 -2.30 -2.95 -7.33
CA LEU A 178 -2.55 -1.89 -6.35
C LEU A 178 -3.11 -0.65 -7.05
N HIS A 179 -4.44 -0.60 -7.18
CA HIS A 179 -5.19 0.59 -7.55
C HIS A 179 -5.31 1.51 -6.33
N PHE A 180 -4.80 2.74 -6.42
CA PHE A 180 -4.97 3.79 -5.40
C PHE A 180 -6.46 4.06 -5.04
N GLN A 181 -7.41 3.70 -5.89
CA GLN A 181 -8.86 3.78 -5.59
C GLN A 181 -9.29 2.82 -4.47
N LYS A 182 -8.58 1.71 -4.22
CA LYS A 182 -8.88 0.75 -3.14
C LYS A 182 -8.28 1.15 -1.78
N ALA A 183 -7.62 2.31 -1.65
CA ALA A 183 -7.08 2.77 -0.38
C ALA A 183 -8.18 2.91 0.70
N TRP A 184 -9.39 3.31 0.30
CA TRP A 184 -10.52 3.40 1.22
C TRP A 184 -11.02 2.03 1.67
N ASP A 185 -11.12 1.06 0.75
CA ASP A 185 -11.43 -0.34 1.08
C ASP A 185 -10.34 -0.95 1.97
N LEU A 186 -9.07 -0.59 1.75
CA LEU A 186 -7.95 -1.01 2.57
C LEU A 186 -8.08 -0.44 3.99
N LEU A 187 -8.40 0.85 4.12
CA LEU A 187 -8.65 1.52 5.40
C LEU A 187 -9.88 0.94 6.12
N GLN A 188 -10.95 0.61 5.40
CA GLN A 188 -12.13 -0.05 5.97
C GLN A 188 -11.81 -1.47 6.46
N LYS A 189 -11.00 -2.23 5.70
CA LYS A 189 -10.55 -3.57 6.09
C LYS A 189 -9.55 -3.54 7.25
N MET A 190 -8.69 -2.52 7.34
CA MET A 190 -7.83 -2.28 8.51
C MET A 190 -8.68 -2.00 9.76
N LYS A 191 -9.71 -1.15 9.66
CA LYS A 191 -10.65 -0.90 10.77
C LYS A 191 -11.42 -2.15 11.20
N LEU A 192 -11.80 -3.02 10.26
CA LEU A 192 -12.45 -4.30 10.57
C LEU A 192 -11.50 -5.24 11.33
N ARG A 193 -10.23 -5.29 10.93
CA ARG A 193 -9.20 -6.09 11.59
C ARG A 193 -8.92 -5.61 13.02
N GLU A 194 -8.82 -4.30 13.24
CA GLU A 194 -8.66 -3.73 14.59
C GLU A 194 -9.80 -4.14 15.52
N ARG A 195 -11.05 -4.13 15.00
CA ARG A 195 -12.21 -4.64 15.76
C ARG A 195 -12.07 -6.12 16.11
N ILE A 196 -11.64 -6.96 15.17
CA ILE A 196 -11.44 -8.41 15.41
C ILE A 196 -10.38 -8.64 16.50
N ILE A 197 -9.26 -7.91 16.46
CA ILE A 197 -8.22 -8.02 17.49
C ILE A 197 -8.77 -7.59 18.86
N SER A 198 -9.54 -6.50 18.93
CA SER A 198 -10.20 -6.09 20.17
C SER A 198 -11.18 -7.16 20.69
N TYR A 199 -11.92 -7.84 19.82
CA TYR A 199 -12.80 -8.94 20.21
C TYR A 199 -12.05 -10.16 20.74
N LEU A 200 -10.90 -10.52 20.15
CA LEU A 200 -10.06 -11.61 20.63
C LEU A 200 -9.46 -11.32 22.01
N VAL A 201 -8.99 -10.09 22.24
CA VAL A 201 -8.49 -9.67 23.56
C VAL A 201 -9.58 -9.74 24.63
N LEU A 202 -10.82 -9.33 24.29
CA LEU A 202 -11.96 -9.46 25.20
C LEU A 202 -12.27 -10.94 25.49
N LEU A 203 -12.26 -11.80 24.48
CA LEU A 203 -12.49 -13.24 24.65
C LEU A 203 -11.45 -13.87 25.59
N ASP A 204 -10.17 -13.58 25.40
CA ASP A 204 -9.08 -14.08 26.26
C ASP A 204 -9.25 -13.59 27.70
N PHE A 205 -9.71 -12.35 27.89
CA PHE A 205 -10.00 -11.81 29.21
C PHE A 205 -11.15 -12.55 29.90
N PHE A 206 -12.21 -12.89 29.17
CA PHE A 206 -13.32 -13.71 29.69
C PHE A 206 -12.89 -15.14 30.03
N VAL A 207 -12.05 -15.76 29.21
CA VAL A 207 -11.49 -17.10 29.48
C VAL A 207 -10.64 -17.07 30.75
N LEU A 208 -9.78 -16.06 30.90
CA LEU A 208 -8.96 -15.88 32.09
C LEU A 208 -9.83 -15.64 33.34
N ALA A 209 -10.86 -14.79 33.25
CA ALA A 209 -11.79 -14.54 34.34
C ALA A 209 -12.55 -15.81 34.76
N ALA A 210 -13.01 -16.62 33.80
CA ALA A 210 -13.66 -17.89 34.06
C ALA A 210 -12.71 -18.90 34.74
N PHE A 211 -11.44 -18.91 34.33
CA PHE A 211 -10.42 -19.75 34.95
C PHE A 211 -10.14 -19.34 36.40
N ILE A 212 -9.94 -18.04 36.66
CA ILE A 212 -9.75 -17.49 38.01
C ILE A 212 -10.96 -17.79 38.90
N TRP A 213 -12.18 -17.61 38.37
CA TRP A 213 -13.41 -17.92 39.11
C TRP A 213 -13.49 -19.41 39.47
N ARG A 214 -13.21 -20.30 38.52
CA ARG A 214 -13.18 -21.75 38.74
C ARG A 214 -12.12 -22.16 39.76
N TRP A 215 -10.94 -21.54 39.69
CA TRP A 215 -9.86 -21.75 40.66
C TRP A 215 -10.27 -21.33 42.07
N HIS A 216 -10.88 -20.14 42.22
CA HIS A 216 -11.38 -19.66 43.50
C HIS A 216 -12.48 -20.55 44.07
N ARG A 217 -13.37 -21.07 43.23
CA ARG A 217 -14.43 -22.00 43.63
C ARG A 217 -13.85 -23.31 44.16
N HIS A 218 -12.91 -23.93 43.43
CA HIS A 218 -12.24 -25.14 43.89
C HIS A 218 -11.46 -24.95 45.20
N ARG A 219 -10.84 -23.79 45.42
CA ARG A 219 -10.18 -23.49 46.71
C ARG A 219 -11.15 -23.31 47.87
N ARG A 220 -12.37 -22.81 47.64
CA ARG A 220 -13.40 -22.74 48.68
C ARG A 220 -13.94 -24.12 49.03
N ASP A 221 -14.11 -24.99 48.04
CA ASP A 221 -14.59 -26.37 48.27
C ASP A 221 -13.52 -27.26 48.94
N ALA A 222 -12.24 -26.98 48.72
CA ALA A 222 -11.12 -27.64 49.43
C ALA A 222 -10.91 -27.14 50.88
N ALA A 223 -11.60 -26.07 51.28
CA ALA A 223 -11.51 -25.47 52.62
C ALA A 223 -12.69 -25.87 53.54
N VAL A 224 -13.34 -27.01 53.28
CA VAL A 224 -14.23 -27.66 54.25
C VAL A 224 -13.42 -28.69 55.04
N PRO A 225 -13.06 -28.43 56.32
CA PRO A 225 -12.40 -29.42 57.13
C PRO A 225 -13.43 -30.46 57.60
N CYS A 226 -13.43 -31.63 56.96
CA CYS A 226 -13.93 -32.86 57.57
C CYS A 226 -13.04 -33.21 58.77
N GLY A 227 -13.40 -32.74 59.97
CA GLY A 227 -12.60 -33.04 61.17
C GLY A 227 -13.03 -32.35 62.45
N TRP A 228 -14.33 -32.15 62.69
CA TRP A 228 -14.85 -31.70 63.99
C TRP A 228 -15.99 -32.60 64.48
N SER A 229 -15.66 -33.89 64.65
CA SER A 229 -16.49 -34.82 65.41
C SER A 229 -15.61 -35.89 66.05
N LEU A 230 -14.86 -35.54 67.08
CA LEU A 230 -14.40 -36.42 68.16
C LEU A 230 -13.44 -35.62 69.06
N LEU A 231 -13.59 -35.75 70.39
CA LEU A 231 -12.76 -35.15 71.45
C LEU A 231 -13.13 -33.75 71.95
N ARG A 232 -14.36 -33.60 72.47
CA ARG A 232 -14.63 -32.78 73.67
C ARG A 232 -15.78 -33.37 74.48
N ARG A 233 -15.53 -34.55 75.02
CA ARG A 233 -16.29 -35.11 76.14
C ARG A 233 -15.24 -35.80 77.01
N TRP A 234 -15.30 -35.55 78.31
CA TRP A 234 -14.39 -36.06 79.35
C TRP A 234 -13.05 -35.29 79.38
N ARG A 235 -12.59 -34.72 80.49
CA ARG A 235 -13.01 -34.78 81.89
C ARG A 235 -12.18 -33.72 82.61
N LEU A 236 -12.68 -33.25 83.75
CA LEU A 236 -12.00 -32.89 85.01
C LEU A 236 -13.05 -32.01 85.73
N ARG A 237 -13.89 -32.47 86.69
CA ARG A 237 -13.58 -33.18 87.95
C ARG A 237 -12.17 -32.82 88.39
N GLY A 238 -11.93 -31.75 89.13
CA GLY A 238 -12.65 -31.28 90.30
C GLY A 238 -11.68 -31.35 91.48
N VAL A 239 -11.85 -30.42 92.43
CA VAL A 239 -11.22 -30.37 93.77
C VAL A 239 -9.93 -29.51 93.88
N LYS A 240 -10.17 -28.29 94.39
CA LYS A 240 -9.35 -27.38 95.26
C LYS A 240 -8.81 -28.12 96.52
N PRO A 241 -7.97 -27.57 97.45
CA PRO A 241 -7.77 -26.15 97.83
C PRO A 241 -6.34 -25.73 98.27
N GLU A 242 -6.22 -24.42 98.59
CA GLU A 242 -5.49 -23.71 99.69
C GLU A 242 -4.31 -24.42 100.39
N THR A 243 -3.20 -23.78 100.78
CA THR A 243 -2.98 -22.58 101.65
C THR A 243 -1.49 -22.16 101.49
N SER A 244 -1.07 -20.88 101.44
CA SER A 244 -0.85 -19.83 102.48
C SER A 244 0.65 -19.51 102.69
N ASP A 245 0.96 -18.23 102.53
CA ASP A 245 1.88 -17.35 103.28
C ASP A 245 3.36 -17.72 103.53
N VAL A 246 4.24 -16.87 102.98
CA VAL A 246 5.20 -16.00 103.71
C VAL A 246 5.22 -14.64 103.02
#